data_AF-I3DK94-F1
#
_entry.id   AF-I3DK94-F1
#
_cell.length_a   1.000
_cell.length_b   1.000
_cell.length_c   1.000
_cell.angle_alpha   90.00
_cell.angle_beta   90.00
_cell.angle_gamma   90.00
#
_symmetry.space_group_name_H-M   'P 1'
#
loop_
_entity.id
_entity.type
_entity.pdbx_description
1 polymer ?
#
loop_
_entity_poly.entity_id
_entity_poly.type
_entity_poly.pdbx_seq_one_letter_code
_entity_poly.pdbx_strand_id
1 'polypeptide(L)'
;MANINCGCGNCGSKDLRVRTSESMGLRSGSFLLVCNSCGARNHGLWEIIKLETPNYVERPEYLRANTPLKNYNPNQTEIPME
;
A
#
# COMPACT_ATOMS: atom_id res chain seq x y z
N MET A 1 5.99 4.14 -6.08
CA MET A 1 6.05 5.49 -5.48
C MET A 1 4.96 5.55 -4.43
N ALA A 2 5.30 5.74 -3.15
CA ALA A 2 4.29 5.78 -2.10
C ALA A 2 3.45 7.06 -2.23
N ASN A 3 2.13 6.92 -2.35
CA ASN A 3 1.22 8.06 -2.34
C ASN A 3 1.00 8.52 -0.90
N ILE A 4 1.62 9.63 -0.52
CA ILE A 4 1.40 10.26 0.78
C ILE A 4 0.15 11.15 0.65
N ASN A 5 -0.97 10.73 1.26
CA ASN A 5 -2.19 11.52 1.28
C ASN A 5 -2.10 12.60 2.37
N CYS A 6 -1.33 13.65 2.11
CA CYS A 6 -1.34 14.86 2.93
C CYS A 6 -1.86 16.06 2.12
N GLY A 7 -2.46 17.03 2.81
CA GLY A 7 -2.84 18.30 2.20
C GLY A 7 -1.73 19.34 2.37
N CYS A 8 -1.68 20.33 1.49
CA CYS A 8 -0.82 21.49 1.67
C CYS A 8 -1.33 22.35 2.83
N GLY A 9 -0.49 22.61 3.84
CA GLY A 9 -0.87 23.45 4.99
C GLY A 9 -1.16 24.92 4.65
N ASN A 10 -0.74 25.39 3.47
CA ASN A 10 -0.95 26.76 3.01
C ASN A 10 -2.26 26.93 2.20
N CYS A 11 -2.45 26.13 1.14
CA CYS A 11 -3.58 26.28 0.21
C CYS A 11 -4.60 25.14 0.24
N GLY A 12 -4.39 24.10 1.06
CA GLY A 12 -5.28 22.94 1.15
C GLY A 12 -5.24 21.97 -0.05
N SER A 13 -4.49 22.28 -1.11
CA SER A 13 -4.35 21.41 -2.29
C SER A 13 -3.76 20.05 -1.91
N LYS A 14 -4.27 18.99 -2.55
CA LYS A 14 -3.74 17.61 -2.43
C LYS A 14 -2.65 17.30 -3.46
N ASP A 15 -2.38 18.22 -4.38
CA ASP A 15 -1.36 18.05 -5.41
C ASP A 15 0.02 18.44 -4.89
N LEU A 16 0.67 17.44 -4.28
CA LEU A 16 1.97 17.54 -3.63
C LEU A 16 2.95 16.58 -4.29
N ARG A 17 4.15 17.08 -4.62
CA ARG A 17 5.25 16.29 -5.17
C ARG A 17 6.30 16.03 -4.10
N VAL A 18 6.66 14.76 -3.91
CA VAL A 18 7.82 14.37 -3.10
C VAL A 18 9.10 14.80 -3.82
N ARG A 19 9.95 15.57 -3.14
CA ARG A 19 11.26 16.00 -3.67
C ARG A 19 12.41 15.19 -3.09
N THR A 20 12.41 15.02 -1.77
CA THR A 20 13.41 14.21 -1.06
C THR A 20 12.72 13.36 -0.01
N SER A 21 13.29 12.18 0.23
CA SER A 21 12.90 11.29 1.31
C SER A 21 14.15 10.66 1.89
N GLU A 22 14.32 10.74 3.20
CA GLU A 22 15.49 10.22 3.90
C GLU A 22 15.04 9.28 5.03
N SER A 23 15.72 8.15 5.16
CA SER A 23 15.57 7.29 6.34
C SER A 23 16.35 7.89 7.48
N MET A 24 15.70 8.14 8.61
CA MET A 24 16.36 8.61 9.84
C MET A 24 16.66 7.43 10.79
N GLY A 25 15.88 6.35 10.69
CA GLY A 25 16.08 5.11 11.43
C GLY A 25 15.36 3.95 10.76
N LEU A 26 15.28 2.80 11.44
CA LEU A 26 14.67 1.58 10.89
C LEU A 26 13.17 1.76 10.58
N ARG A 27 12.48 2.59 11.36
CA ARG A 27 11.02 2.79 11.29
C ARG A 27 10.61 4.24 11.14
N SER A 28 11.55 5.14 10.91
CA SER A 28 11.29 6.56 10.84
C SER A 28 12.09 7.23 9.73
N GLY A 29 11.55 8.33 9.24
CA GLY A 29 12.21 9.12 8.22
C GLY A 29 11.60 10.50 8.09
N SER A 30 12.17 11.25 7.16
CA SER A 30 11.72 12.59 6.81
C SER A 30 11.44 12.66 5.32
N PHE A 31 10.60 13.61 4.92
CA PHE A 31 10.39 13.94 3.52
C PHE A 31 10.15 15.43 3.33
N LEU A 32 10.46 15.89 2.12
CA LEU A 32 10.12 17.22 1.65
C LEU A 32 9.07 17.10 0.55
N LEU A 33 7.90 17.69 0.78
CA LEU A 33 6.86 17.85 -0.24
C LEU A 33 6.80 19.28 -0.73
N VAL A 34 6.64 19.46 -2.03
CA VAL A 34 6.39 20.76 -2.64
C VAL A 34 5.01 20.75 -3.26
N CYS A 35 4.19 21.73 -2.90
CA CYS A 35 2.87 21.90 -3.50
C CYS A 35 3.02 22.43 -4.93
N ASN A 36 2.42 21.74 -5.90
CA ASN A 36 2.46 22.18 -7.28
C ASN A 36 1.55 23.40 -7.52
N SER A 37 0.54 23.61 -6.68
CA SER A 37 -0.41 24.72 -6.82
C SER A 37 0.14 26.05 -6.31
N CYS A 38 0.79 26.09 -5.13
CA CYS A 38 1.27 27.33 -4.51
C CYS A 38 2.79 27.37 -4.24
N GLY A 39 3.53 26.31 -4.56
CA GLY A 39 4.97 26.23 -4.35
C GLY A 39 5.42 26.05 -2.90
N ALA A 40 4.48 25.99 -1.93
CA ALA A 40 4.80 25.83 -0.52
C ALA A 40 5.56 24.52 -0.25
N ARG A 41 6.56 24.60 0.63
CA ARG A 41 7.39 23.48 1.07
C ARG A 41 6.85 22.94 2.38
N ASN A 42 6.55 21.64 2.42
CA ASN A 42 6.06 20.94 3.60
C ASN A 42 7.14 19.96 4.03
N HIS A 43 7.76 20.24 5.16
CA HIS A 43 8.72 19.34 5.80
C HIS A 43 7.94 18.41 6.71
N GLY A 44 8.01 17.11 6.46
CA GLY A 44 7.27 16.09 7.20
C GLY A 44 8.19 15.04 7.80
N LEU A 45 7.77 14.48 8.92
CA LEU A 45 8.34 13.30 9.54
C LEU A 45 7.32 12.18 9.45
N TRP A 46 7.79 10.95 9.33
CA TRP A 46 6.96 9.77 9.41
C TRP A 46 7.58 8.74 10.34
N GLU A 47 6.70 7.97 10.98
CA GLU A 47 7.06 6.86 11.85
C GLU A 47 6.10 5.69 11.63
N ILE A 48 6.64 4.49 11.52
CA ILE A 48 5.87 3.24 11.50
C ILE A 48 5.55 2.86 12.94
N ILE A 49 4.33 3.16 13.36
CA ILE A 49 3.83 2.86 14.72
C ILE A 49 3.65 1.35 14.92
N LYS A 50 3.18 0.64 13.88
CA LYS A 50 2.90 -0.79 13.94
C LYS A 50 3.19 -1.44 12.59
N LEU A 51 3.86 -2.59 12.62
CA LEU A 51 4.06 -3.45 11.47
C LEU A 51 3.40 -4.79 11.77
N GLU A 52 2.39 -5.16 11.00
CA GLU A 52 1.71 -6.44 11.12
C GLU A 52 1.69 -7.14 9.77
N THR A 53 2.15 -8.39 9.76
CA THR A 53 1.94 -9.28 8.62
C THR A 53 0.60 -9.98 8.85
N PRO A 54 -0.41 -9.77 7.98
CA PRO A 54 -1.68 -10.45 8.15
C PRO A 54 -1.47 -11.96 7.94
N ASN A 55 -1.56 -12.71 9.02
CA ASN A 55 -1.64 -14.17 8.95
C ASN A 55 -3.11 -14.55 8.77
N TYR A 56 -3.52 -14.73 7.52
CA TYR A 56 -4.83 -15.26 7.21
C TYR A 56 -4.84 -16.75 7.56
N VAL A 57 -5.45 -17.08 8.70
CA VAL A 57 -5.83 -18.47 8.99
C VAL A 57 -7.16 -18.71 8.29
N GLU A 58 -7.12 -19.33 7.12
CA GLU A 58 -8.32 -19.75 6.42
C GLU A 58 -9.08 -20.75 7.30
N ARG A 59 -10.32 -20.41 7.69
CA ARG A 59 -11.14 -21.37 8.44
C ARG A 59 -11.41 -22.57 7.53
N PRO A 60 -11.39 -23.81 8.06
CA PRO A 60 -11.63 -25.02 7.26
C PRO A 60 -13.00 -25.02 6.56
N GLU A 61 -13.94 -24.22 7.05
CA GLU A 61 -15.25 -23.97 6.43
C GLU A 61 -15.14 -23.35 5.02
N TYR A 62 -14.21 -22.42 4.80
CA TYR A 62 -14.01 -21.76 3.50
C TYR A 62 -13.20 -22.61 2.52
N LEU A 63 -12.28 -23.45 3.03
CA LEU A 63 -11.51 -24.44 2.26
C LEU A 63 -12.37 -25.58 1.69
N ARG A 64 -13.59 -25.76 2.21
CA ARG A 64 -14.56 -26.76 1.72
C ARG A 64 -15.41 -26.24 0.57
N ALA A 65 -15.68 -24.93 0.52
CA ALA A 65 -16.51 -24.33 -0.53
C ALA A 65 -15.75 -24.16 -1.84
N ASN A 66 -14.47 -23.78 -1.77
CA ASN A 66 -13.60 -23.67 -2.92
C ASN A 66 -12.40 -24.59 -2.74
N THR A 67 -12.15 -25.48 -3.70
CA THR A 67 -10.92 -26.26 -3.75
C THR A 67 -9.74 -25.28 -3.73
N PRO A 68 -8.77 -25.43 -2.81
CA PRO A 68 -7.61 -24.54 -2.75
C PRO A 68 -6.90 -24.56 -4.10
N LEU A 69 -6.48 -23.39 -4.61
CA LEU A 69 -5.73 -23.26 -5.88
C LEU A 69 -4.52 -24.21 -5.95
N LYS A 70 -3.90 -24.52 -4.81
CA LYS A 70 -2.76 -25.44 -4.71
C LYS A 70 -3.11 -26.90 -5.04
N ASN A 71 -4.38 -27.28 -4.89
CA ASN A 71 -4.91 -28.61 -5.18
C ASN A 71 -5.73 -28.64 -6.48
N TYR A 72 -5.72 -27.54 -7.25
CA TYR A 72 -6.40 -27.46 -8.53
C TYR A 72 -5.68 -28.36 -9.54
N ASN A 73 -6.37 -29.37 -10.06
CA ASN A 73 -5.82 -30.27 -11.08
C ASN A 73 -5.93 -29.60 -12.45
N PRO A 74 -4.82 -29.24 -13.12
CA PRO A 74 -4.85 -28.57 -14.41
C PRO A 74 -5.53 -29.39 -15.51
N ASN A 75 -5.59 -30.72 -15.37
CA ASN A 75 -6.24 -31.62 -16.32
C ASN A 75 -7.78 -31.61 -16.25
N GLN A 76 -8.38 -30.90 -15.27
CA GLN A 76 -9.83 -30.74 -15.16
C GLN A 76 -10.34 -29.43 -15.77
N THR A 77 -9.47 -28.65 -16.42
CA THR A 77 -9.82 -27.28 -16.85
C THR A 77 -10.70 -27.24 -18.10
N GLU A 78 -10.75 -28.29 -18.93
CA GLU A 78 -11.51 -28.25 -20.18
C GLU A 78 -12.04 -29.65 -20.54
N ILE A 79 -13.33 -29.88 -20.33
CA ILE A 79 -14.09 -30.78 -21.21
C ILE A 79 -14.73 -29.85 -22.25
N PRO A 80 -14.33 -29.91 -23.54
CA PRO A 80 -15.02 -29.17 -24.58
C PRO A 80 -16.48 -29.64 -24.57
N MET A 81 -17.40 -28.74 -24.23
CA MET A 81 -18.80 -28.93 -24.56
C MET A 81 -18.93 -28.46 -26.01
N GLU A 82 -19.29 -29.38 -26.90
CA GLU A 82 -19.66 -29.11 -28.29
C GLU A 82 -20.63 -27.94 -28.43
#